data_AF-A0ABD5VSY2-F1
#
_entry.id   AF-A0ABD5VSY2-F1
#
_cell.length_a   1.000
_cell.length_b   1.000
_cell.length_c   1.000
_cell.angle_alpha   90.00
_cell.angle_beta   90.00
_cell.angle_gamma   90.00
#
_symmetry.space_group_name_H-M   'P 1'
#
loop_
_entity.id
_entity.type
_entity.pdbx_description
1 polymer ?
#
loop_
_entity_poly.entity_id
_entity_poly.type
_entity_poly.pdbx_seq_one_letter_code
_entity_poly.pdbx_strand_id
1 'polypeptide(L)'
;MVYLVGDDGDGVVGFAQFTWGDACREGYVGDDEALLHSLYVAPDCWREGAGTALLERGVEQLPDRLDRLKLGVLPDNEVGRSFYDDHGFEVVGEDVYEMGAASYDVLVLARDL
;
A
#
# COMPACT_ATOMS: atom_id res chain seq x y z
N MET A 1 -4.24 9.18 9.04
CA MET A 1 -2.98 8.72 8.39
C MET A 1 -2.05 8.14 9.44
N VAL A 2 -1.27 7.13 9.07
CA VAL A 2 -0.26 6.47 9.90
C VAL A 2 1.00 6.24 9.06
N TYR A 3 2.16 6.31 9.71
CA TYR A 3 3.46 5.95 9.15
C TYR A 3 4.09 4.87 10.03
N LEU A 4 4.64 3.85 9.40
CA LEU A 4 5.39 2.79 10.07
C LEU A 4 6.78 2.70 9.47
N VAL A 5 7.75 2.36 10.31
CA VAL A 5 9.14 2.11 9.93
C VAL A 5 9.47 0.67 10.33
N GLY A 6 10.03 -0.09 9.40
CA GLY A 6 10.58 -1.41 9.67
C GLY A 6 12.02 -1.25 10.17
N ASP A 7 12.32 -1.83 11.32
CA ASP A 7 13.62 -1.82 11.97
C ASP A 7 13.96 -3.26 12.37
N ASP A 8 15.13 -3.75 11.95
CA ASP A 8 15.60 -5.12 12.20
C ASP A 8 16.56 -5.22 13.41
N GLY A 9 16.81 -4.10 14.10
CA GLY A 9 17.75 -3.96 15.21
C GLY A 9 19.12 -3.41 14.79
N ASP A 10 19.50 -3.58 13.52
CA ASP A 10 20.74 -3.06 12.93
C ASP A 10 20.49 -1.80 12.09
N GLY A 11 19.27 -1.59 11.61
CA GLY A 11 18.85 -0.34 10.99
C GLY A 11 17.43 -0.33 10.42
N VAL A 12 17.14 0.75 9.70
CA VAL A 12 15.86 0.91 8.99
C VAL A 12 15.86 0.10 7.70
N VAL A 13 14.95 -0.86 7.60
CA VAL A 13 14.82 -1.77 6.45
C VAL A 13 13.63 -1.48 5.56
N GLY A 14 12.69 -0.63 6.01
CA GLY A 14 11.52 -0.29 5.20
C GLY A 14 10.61 0.74 5.85
N PHE A 15 9.57 1.13 5.12
CA PHE A 15 8.53 2.00 5.63
C PHE A 15 7.19 1.72 4.94
N ALA A 16 6.10 2.05 5.62
CA ALA A 16 4.76 2.05 5.05
C ALA A 16 3.97 3.29 5.47
N GLN A 17 3.07 3.74 4.60
CA GLN A 17 2.20 4.89 4.80
C GLN A 17 0.77 4.53 4.47
N PHE A 18 -0.12 4.81 5.41
CA PHE A 18 -1.56 4.60 5.26
C PHE A 18 -2.30 5.92 5.42
N THR A 19 -3.23 6.21 4.51
CA THR A 19 -4.09 7.41 4.53
C THR A 19 -5.56 7.02 4.43
N TRP A 20 -6.46 7.85 4.94
CA TRP A 20 -7.92 7.67 4.91
C TRP A 20 -8.60 9.00 5.25
N GLY A 21 -9.88 9.15 4.90
CA GLY A 21 -10.65 10.39 5.08
C GLY A 21 -9.94 11.60 4.46
N ASP A 22 -10.00 12.76 5.12
CA ASP A 22 -9.41 14.03 4.62
C ASP A 22 -7.90 13.97 4.30
N ALA A 23 -7.19 12.95 4.81
CA ALA A 23 -5.78 12.74 4.53
C ALA A 23 -5.51 11.98 3.22
N CYS A 24 -6.50 11.27 2.68
CA CYS A 24 -6.45 10.57 1.40
C CYS A 24 -6.91 11.54 0.30
N ARG A 25 -6.16 11.64 -0.80
CA ARG A 25 -6.51 12.53 -1.93
C ARG A 25 -6.76 11.78 -3.23
N GLU A 26 -6.63 10.48 -3.18
CA GLU A 26 -6.77 9.55 -4.29
C GLU A 26 -8.25 9.32 -4.59
N GLY A 27 -8.69 9.74 -5.77
CA GLY A 27 -10.12 9.73 -6.14
C GLY A 27 -10.74 8.34 -6.25
N TYR A 28 -9.92 7.28 -6.32
CA TYR A 28 -10.37 5.89 -6.35
C TYR A 28 -10.60 5.27 -4.96
N VAL A 29 -10.41 6.04 -3.89
CA VAL A 29 -10.59 5.63 -2.49
C VAL A 29 -11.81 6.34 -1.89
N GLY A 30 -12.79 5.57 -1.43
CA GLY A 30 -14.03 6.05 -0.83
C GLY A 30 -13.92 6.39 0.66
N ASP A 31 -15.00 6.95 1.22
CA ASP A 31 -15.05 7.48 2.60
C ASP A 31 -14.83 6.42 3.70
N ASP A 32 -15.22 5.17 3.41
CA ASP A 32 -15.09 4.01 4.28
C ASP A 32 -13.90 3.11 3.90
N GLU A 33 -13.00 3.60 3.05
CA GLU A 33 -11.83 2.88 2.59
C GLU A 33 -10.52 3.54 3.09
N ALA A 34 -9.48 2.75 3.25
CA ALA A 34 -8.11 3.22 3.46
C ALA A 34 -7.27 3.09 2.19
N LEU A 35 -6.21 3.87 2.09
CA LEU A 35 -5.17 3.74 1.09
C LEU A 35 -3.86 3.30 1.74
N LEU A 36 -3.25 2.23 1.23
CA LEU A 36 -1.82 1.96 1.37
C LEU A 36 -1.09 2.80 0.32
N HIS A 37 -0.68 4.00 0.71
CA HIS A 37 -0.09 4.97 -0.21
C HIS A 37 1.33 4.58 -0.62
N SER A 38 2.10 4.03 0.33
CA SER A 38 3.48 3.62 0.10
C SER A 38 3.80 2.39 0.94
N LEU A 39 4.49 1.41 0.37
CA LEU A 39 5.14 0.33 1.09
C LEU A 39 6.45 0.01 0.38
N TYR A 40 7.57 0.23 1.05
CA TYR A 40 8.89 -0.03 0.51
C TYR A 40 9.74 -0.75 1.54
N VAL A 41 10.49 -1.73 1.06
CA VAL A 41 11.50 -2.46 1.83
C VAL A 41 12.79 -2.43 1.01
N ALA A 42 13.93 -2.27 1.69
CA ALA A 42 15.24 -2.38 1.06
C ALA A 42 15.35 -3.72 0.31
N PRO A 43 15.81 -3.74 -0.96
CA PRO A 43 15.87 -4.97 -1.75
C PRO A 43 16.64 -6.11 -1.10
N ASP A 44 17.70 -5.79 -0.37
CA ASP A 44 18.53 -6.76 0.35
C ASP A 44 17.80 -7.41 1.54
N CYS A 45 16.68 -6.85 1.97
CA CYS A 45 15.84 -7.34 3.08
C CYS A 45 14.50 -7.94 2.57
N TRP A 46 14.37 -8.17 1.26
CA TRP A 46 13.16 -8.78 0.71
C TRP A 46 13.05 -10.26 1.07
N ARG A 47 11.80 -10.74 1.15
CA ARG A 47 11.46 -12.14 1.51
C ARG A 47 11.88 -12.55 2.94
N GLU A 48 12.21 -11.58 3.78
CA GLU A 48 12.49 -11.79 5.21
C GLU A 48 11.28 -11.42 6.11
N GLY A 49 10.15 -11.04 5.51
CA GLY A 49 8.90 -10.76 6.23
C GLY A 49 8.66 -9.29 6.60
N ALA A 50 9.63 -8.40 6.40
CA ALA A 50 9.48 -6.97 6.73
C ALA A 50 8.28 -6.30 6.03
N GLY A 51 8.04 -6.61 4.75
CA GLY A 51 6.90 -6.07 4.00
C GLY A 51 5.55 -6.54 4.55
N THR A 52 5.44 -7.83 4.86
CA THR A 52 4.24 -8.42 5.50
C THR A 52 4.00 -7.80 6.86
N ALA A 53 5.04 -7.68 7.69
CA ALA A 53 4.92 -7.06 9.01
C ALA A 53 4.46 -5.59 8.91
N LEU A 54 5.01 -4.81 7.99
CA LEU A 54 4.57 -3.43 7.76
C LEU A 54 3.11 -3.34 7.30
N LEU A 55 2.68 -4.24 6.42
CA LEU A 55 1.31 -4.30 5.94
C LEU A 55 0.32 -4.64 7.07
N GLU A 56 0.57 -5.74 7.77
CA GLU A 56 -0.30 -6.24 8.85
C GLU A 56 -0.37 -5.24 10.01
N ARG A 57 0.77 -4.72 10.47
CA ARG A 57 0.79 -3.70 11.53
C ARG A 57 0.12 -2.41 11.09
N GLY A 58 0.17 -2.06 9.81
CA GLY A 58 -0.54 -0.89 9.30
C GLY A 58 -2.04 -1.07 9.31
N VAL A 59 -2.51 -2.26 8.92
CA VAL A 59 -3.92 -2.64 8.96
C VAL A 59 -4.46 -2.63 10.39
N GLU A 60 -3.72 -3.14 11.36
CA GLU A 60 -4.09 -3.07 12.79
C GLU A 60 -4.26 -1.64 13.33
N GLN A 61 -3.71 -0.62 12.66
CA GLN A 61 -3.82 0.79 13.06
C GLN A 61 -4.97 1.52 12.34
N LEU A 62 -5.66 0.86 11.42
CA LEU A 62 -6.79 1.45 10.71
C LEU A 62 -8.01 1.51 11.64
N PRO A 63 -8.85 2.56 11.53
CA PRO A 63 -10.11 2.62 12.27
C PRO A 63 -11.06 1.48 11.88
N ASP A 64 -11.72 0.87 12.86
CA ASP A 64 -12.70 -0.24 12.69
C ASP A 64 -13.88 0.07 11.73
N ARG A 65 -14.11 1.35 11.41
CA ARG A 65 -15.16 1.76 10.47
C ARG A 65 -14.77 1.54 9.00
N LEU A 66 -13.50 1.29 8.71
CA LEU A 66 -13.03 1.11 7.34
C LEU A 66 -13.20 -0.36 6.95
N ASP A 67 -13.79 -0.62 5.80
CA ASP A 67 -14.13 -1.98 5.34
C ASP A 67 -13.15 -2.53 4.31
N ARG A 68 -12.30 -1.67 3.73
CA ARG A 68 -11.40 -2.03 2.65
C ARG A 68 -10.12 -1.21 2.63
N LEU A 69 -9.04 -1.85 2.22
CA LEU A 69 -7.75 -1.24 1.94
C LEU A 69 -7.47 -1.28 0.44
N LYS A 70 -7.16 -0.13 -0.14
CA LYS A 70 -6.80 0.04 -1.55
C LYS A 70 -5.36 0.47 -1.74
N LEU A 71 -4.84 0.26 -2.94
CA LEU A 71 -3.56 0.82 -3.39
C LEU A 71 -3.53 0.95 -4.92
N GLY A 72 -2.65 1.84 -5.40
CA GLY A 72 -2.27 1.91 -6.80
C GLY A 72 -0.93 1.22 -7.02
N VAL A 73 -0.79 0.44 -8.08
CA VAL A 73 0.48 -0.20 -8.47
C VAL A 73 0.70 -0.11 -9.97
N LEU A 74 1.94 0.12 -10.39
CA LEU A 74 2.29 0.06 -11.82
C LEU A 74 2.03 -1.36 -12.37
N PRO A 75 1.42 -1.51 -13.56
CA PRO A 75 1.16 -2.81 -14.17
C PRO A 75 2.42 -3.69 -14.28
N ASP A 76 3.57 -3.08 -14.56
CA ASP A 76 4.86 -3.76 -14.74
C ASP A 76 5.63 -4.01 -13.42
N ASN A 77 5.08 -3.61 -12.27
CA ASN A 77 5.70 -3.91 -10.97
C ASN A 77 5.36 -5.35 -10.54
N GLU A 78 5.95 -6.33 -11.22
CA GLU A 78 5.69 -7.76 -10.99
C GLU A 78 5.97 -8.18 -9.53
N VAL A 79 7.03 -7.63 -8.91
CA VAL A 79 7.38 -7.92 -7.51
C VAL A 79 6.29 -7.43 -6.56
N GLY A 80 5.87 -6.16 -6.69
CA GLY A 80 4.80 -5.60 -5.87
C GLY A 80 3.47 -6.29 -6.10
N ARG A 81 3.13 -6.58 -7.35
CA ARG A 81 1.88 -7.28 -7.71
C ARG A 81 1.82 -8.68 -7.13
N SER A 82 2.88 -9.46 -7.24
CA SER A 82 2.96 -10.79 -6.61
C SER A 82 2.81 -10.69 -5.09
N PHE A 83 3.47 -9.70 -4.46
CA PHE A 83 3.32 -9.48 -3.03
C PHE A 83 1.86 -9.16 -2.65
N TYR A 84 1.17 -8.27 -3.38
CA TYR A 84 -0.21 -7.92 -3.05
C TYR A 84 -1.19 -9.07 -3.32
N ASP A 85 -1.01 -9.83 -4.40
CA ASP A 85 -1.80 -11.04 -4.70
C ASP A 85 -1.70 -12.07 -3.55
N ASP A 86 -0.48 -12.35 -3.08
CA ASP A 86 -0.23 -13.24 -1.94
C ASP A 86 -0.89 -12.75 -0.63
N HIS A 87 -1.17 -11.45 -0.52
CA HIS A 87 -1.84 -10.84 0.64
C HIS A 87 -3.33 -10.57 0.42
N GLY A 88 -3.94 -11.17 -0.60
CA GLY A 88 -5.38 -11.18 -0.84
C GLY A 88 -5.92 -9.93 -1.54
N PHE A 89 -5.07 -9.14 -2.17
CA PHE A 89 -5.52 -8.01 -2.98
C PHE A 89 -5.98 -8.47 -4.37
N GLU A 90 -7.07 -7.89 -4.83
CA GLU A 90 -7.62 -8.13 -6.17
C GLU A 90 -7.64 -6.83 -6.97
N VAL A 91 -7.52 -6.93 -8.30
CA VAL A 91 -7.65 -5.77 -9.20
C VAL A 91 -9.12 -5.36 -9.27
N VAL A 92 -9.42 -4.12 -8.88
CA VAL A 92 -10.78 -3.55 -8.87
C VAL A 92 -10.97 -2.40 -9.86
N GLY A 93 -9.89 -1.95 -10.50
CA GLY A 93 -9.94 -0.89 -11.49
C GLY A 93 -8.57 -0.47 -11.99
N GLU A 94 -8.58 0.63 -12.73
CA GLU A 94 -7.41 1.29 -13.29
C GLU A 94 -7.53 2.78 -13.01
N ASP A 95 -6.41 3.47 -12.85
CA ASP A 95 -6.33 4.93 -12.76
C ASP A 95 -5.03 5.42 -13.41
N VAL A 96 -4.82 6.72 -13.43
CA VAL A 96 -3.61 7.38 -13.94
C VAL A 96 -2.91 8.10 -12.81
N TYR A 97 -1.64 7.77 -12.60
CA TYR A 97 -0.76 8.47 -11.68
C TYR A 97 0.02 9.57 -12.43
N GLU A 98 -0.23 10.82 -12.06
CA GLU A 98 0.44 11.99 -12.63
C GLU A 98 1.68 12.37 -11.82
N MET A 99 2.85 12.35 -12.46
CA MET A 99 4.13 12.77 -11.90
C MET A 99 4.77 13.86 -12.76
N GLY A 100 4.49 15.11 -12.38
CA GLY A 100 4.98 16.28 -13.11
C GLY A 100 4.32 16.39 -14.49
N ALA A 101 5.08 16.10 -15.54
CA ALA A 101 4.58 16.08 -16.92
C ALA A 101 4.40 14.66 -17.48
N ALA A 102 4.66 13.64 -16.67
CA ALA A 102 4.49 12.24 -17.05
C ALA A 102 3.26 11.65 -16.37
N SER A 103 2.53 10.83 -17.12
CA SER A 103 1.38 10.07 -16.64
C SER A 103 1.71 8.57 -16.73
N TYR A 104 1.32 7.81 -15.73
CA TYR A 104 1.53 6.36 -15.68
C TYR A 104 0.19 5.66 -15.41
N ASP A 105 -0.14 4.66 -16.22
CA ASP A 105 -1.27 3.79 -15.91
C ASP A 105 -0.96 3.03 -14.62
N VAL A 106 -1.93 2.97 -13.71
CA VAL A 106 -1.86 2.20 -12.47
C VAL A 106 -3.05 1.26 -12.38
N LEU A 107 -2.80 0.05 -11.90
CA LEU A 107 -3.87 -0.84 -11.46
C LEU A 107 -4.27 -0.43 -10.05
N VAL A 108 -5.58 -0.33 -9.81
CA VAL A 108 -6.14 -0.15 -8.47
C VAL A 108 -6.46 -1.51 -7.90
N LEU A 109 -5.80 -1.84 -6.79
CA LEU A 109 -5.97 -3.09 -6.07
C LEU A 109 -6.75 -2.84 -4.78
N ALA A 110 -7.53 -3.80 -4.34
CA ALA A 110 -8.26 -3.74 -3.08
C ALA A 110 -8.26 -5.07 -2.33
N ARG A 111 -8.32 -4.98 -1.00
CA ARG A 111 -8.51 -6.10 -0.09
C ARG A 111 -9.50 -5.69 1.00
N ASP A 112 -10.45 -6.55 1.33
CA ASP A 112 -11.35 -6.33 2.47
C ASP A 112 -10.56 -6.41 3.80
N LEU A 113 -10.98 -5.64 4.81
CA LEU A 113 -10.30 -5.51 6.11
C LEU A 113 -10.86 -6.42 7.21
#